data_AF-A0A3P6EFI8-F1
#
_entry.id   AF-A0A3P6EFI8-F1
#
_cell.length_a   1.000
_cell.length_b   1.000
_cell.length_c   1.000
_cell.angle_alpha   90.00
_cell.angle_beta   90.00
_cell.angle_gamma   90.00
#
_symmetry.space_group_name_H-M   'P 1'
#
loop_
_entity.id
_entity.type
_entity.pdbx_description
1 polymer ?
#
loop_
_entity_poly.entity_id
_entity_poly.type
_entity_poly.pdbx_seq_one_letter_code
_entity_poly.pdbx_strand_id
1 'polypeptide(L)' 'GVVEVSIAKPYVNPIRNQNGQRNLQMHVDLYLDYYCLRCPQVESIGRSVTFQYVSRRPILAVALLMMHFQD' A
#
# COMPACT_ATOMS: atom_id res chain seq x y z
N GLY A 1 -17.96 -25.64 7.63
CA GLY A 1 -17.81 -24.73 6.49
C GLY A 1 -16.33 -24.50 6.28
N VAL A 2 -15.85 -24.63 5.05
CA VAL A 2 -14.45 -24.37 4.69
C VAL A 2 -14.39 -22.94 4.13
N VAL A 3 -13.56 -22.08 4.71
CA VAL A 3 -13.39 -20.69 4.23
C VAL A 3 -12.18 -20.70 3.29
N GLU A 4 -12.41 -20.42 2.02
CA GLU A 4 -11.33 -20.22 1.05
C GLU A 4 -10.78 -18.80 1.15
N VAL A 5 -9.45 -18.69 1.15
CA VAL A 5 -8.74 -17.41 1.10
C VAL A 5 -8.28 -17.19 -0.34
N SER A 6 -8.90 -16.23 -1.01
CA SER A 6 -8.48 -15.82 -2.36
C SER A 6 -7.35 -14.80 -2.27
N ILE A 7 -6.18 -15.16 -2.79
CA ILE A 7 -5.06 -14.23 -2.94
C ILE A 7 -5.32 -13.37 -4.19
N ALA A 8 -5.46 -12.06 -3.99
CA ALA A 8 -5.59 -11.11 -5.10
C ALA A 8 -4.30 -11.10 -5.93
N LYS A 9 -4.44 -10.97 -7.26
CA LYS A 9 -3.30 -10.83 -8.17
C LYS A 9 -2.53 -9.55 -7.84
N PRO A 10 -1.18 -9.56 -7.89
CA PRO A 10 -0.41 -8.34 -7.69
C PRO A 10 -0.74 -7.34 -8.79
N TYR A 11 -1.08 -6.11 -8.38
CA TYR A 11 -1.26 -5.00 -9.31
C TYR A 11 0.09 -4.64 -9.94
N VAL A 12 0.17 -4.75 -11.27
CA VAL A 12 1.34 -4.34 -12.05
C VAL A 12 1.11 -2.90 -12.51
N ASN A 13 1.87 -1.95 -11.98
CA ASN A 13 1.80 -0.55 -12.39
C ASN A 13 2.28 -0.40 -13.85
N PRO A 14 1.42 -0.01 -14.81
CA PRO A 14 1.80 0.15 -16.21
C PRO A 14 2.75 1.34 -16.46
N ILE A 15 3.02 2.18 -15.45
CA ILE A 15 3.82 3.41 -15.57
C ILE A 15 5.33 3.16 -15.35
N ARG A 16 5.78 1.93 -15.11
CA ARG A 16 7.22 1.64 -14.88
C ARG A 16 8.12 1.79 -16.12
N ASN A 17 7.65 2.38 -17.22
CA ASN A 17 8.44 2.59 -18.42
C ASN A 17 8.08 3.82 -19.25
N GLN A 18 7.81 4.97 -18.62
CA GLN A 18 7.67 6.24 -19.34
C GLN A 18 8.77 7.23 -18.93
N ASN A 19 9.96 7.04 -19.51
CA ASN A 19 10.84 8.17 -19.79
C ASN A 19 10.04 9.17 -20.64
N GLY A 20 9.68 10.33 -20.06
CA GLY A 20 9.54 11.56 -20.86
C GLY A 20 8.23 12.32 -20.89
N GLN A 21 7.16 12.01 -20.13
CA GLN A 21 5.96 12.85 -20.15
C GLN A 21 5.33 13.04 -18.77
N ARG A 22 5.77 14.12 -18.08
CA ARG A 22 5.06 14.71 -16.94
C ARG A 22 3.80 15.41 -17.45
N ASN A 23 2.74 14.67 -17.76
CA ASN A 23 1.42 15.26 -17.96
C ASN A 23 0.71 15.25 -16.60
N LEU A 24 0.72 16.41 -15.93
CA LEU A 24 0.07 16.61 -14.65
C LEU A 24 -1.43 16.89 -14.87
N GLN A 25 -2.17 15.91 -15.37
CA GLN A 25 -3.62 15.95 -15.31
C GLN A 25 -4.03 15.59 -13.87
N MET A 26 -4.30 16.59 -13.03
CA MET A 26 -4.90 16.39 -11.71
C MET A 26 -6.32 15.84 -11.89
N HIS A 27 -6.41 14.54 -12.08
CA HIS A 27 -7.59 13.76 -11.73
C HIS A 27 -7.52 13.53 -10.20
N VAL A 28 -8.66 13.52 -9.51
CA VAL A 28 -8.73 13.14 -8.08
C VAL A 28 -8.51 11.63 -8.01
N ASP A 29 -7.28 11.21 -8.28
CA ASP A 29 -6.94 9.82 -8.53
C ASP A 29 -5.84 9.38 -7.57
N LEU A 30 -6.11 8.27 -6.89
CA LEU A 30 -5.12 7.55 -6.11
C LEU A 30 -4.24 6.77 -7.09
N TYR A 31 -2.97 7.17 -7.22
CA TYR A 31 -2.02 6.46 -8.07
C TYR A 31 -0.97 5.74 -7.22
N LEU A 32 -0.52 4.58 -7.71
CA LEU A 32 0.58 3.86 -7.09
C LEU A 32 1.85 4.72 -7.14
N ASP A 33 2.70 4.61 -6.12
CA ASP A 33 3.95 5.39 -6.01
C ASP A 33 3.74 6.92 -5.87
N TYR A 34 2.57 7.35 -5.35
CA TYR A 34 2.26 8.76 -5.06
C TYR A 34 3.38 9.56 -4.39
N TYR A 35 4.10 8.91 -3.48
CA TYR A 35 5.16 9.54 -2.72
C TYR A 35 6.55 9.38 -3.35
N CYS A 36 6.70 8.83 -4.55
CA CYS A 36 8.02 8.51 -5.13
C CYS A 36 8.99 9.70 -5.15
N LEU A 37 8.51 10.91 -5.47
CA LEU A 37 9.36 12.12 -5.50
C LEU A 37 9.62 12.74 -4.13
N ARG A 38 8.78 12.46 -3.12
CA ARG A 38 8.86 13.08 -1.79
C ARG A 38 9.42 12.15 -0.72
N CYS A 39 8.94 10.92 -0.69
CA CYS A 39 9.34 9.86 0.22
C CYS A 39 9.23 8.50 -0.50
N PRO A 40 10.22 8.12 -1.33
CA PRO A 40 10.19 6.85 -2.05
C PRO A 40 10.22 5.62 -1.12
N GLN A 41 10.68 5.83 0.11
CA GLN A 41 10.78 4.81 1.15
C GLN A 41 9.49 4.63 1.97
N VAL A 42 8.42 5.40 1.70
CA VAL A 42 7.22 5.41 2.55
C VAL A 42 6.60 4.03 2.73
N GLU A 43 6.48 3.24 1.65
CA GLU A 43 5.91 1.90 1.71
C GLU A 43 6.82 0.95 2.51
N SER A 44 8.14 1.06 2.30
CA SER A 44 9.12 0.24 3.02
C SER A 44 9.12 0.54 4.53
N ILE A 45 9.00 1.81 4.91
CA ILE A 45 8.91 2.24 6.31
C ILE A 45 7.62 1.73 6.92
N GLY A 46 6.47 1.94 6.25
CA GLY A 46 5.17 1.47 6.72
C GLY A 46 5.15 -0.05 6.93
N ARG A 47 5.74 -0.81 6.00
CA ARG A 47 5.89 -2.27 6.12
C ARG A 47 6.80 -2.66 7.28
N SER A 48 7.98 -2.05 7.40
CA SER A 48 8.96 -2.36 8.44
C SER A 48 8.41 -2.09 9.84
N VAL A 49 7.79 -0.93 10.05
CA VAL A 49 7.15 -0.55 11.31
C VAL A 49 6.02 -1.50 11.63
N THR A 50 5.09 -1.71 10.71
CA THR A 50 3.95 -2.63 10.91
C THR A 50 4.43 -4.02 11.31
N PHE A 51 5.41 -4.57 10.59
CA PHE A 51 6.01 -5.87 10.90
C PHE A 51 6.59 -5.90 12.32
N GLN A 52 7.41 -4.91 12.69
CA GLN A 52 8.04 -4.85 14.02
C GLN A 52 7.02 -4.92 15.17
N TYR A 53 5.90 -4.20 15.05
CA TYR A 53 4.88 -4.15 16.09
C TYR A 53 3.96 -5.39 16.06
N VAL A 54 3.53 -5.83 14.88
CA VAL A 54 2.66 -7.00 14.73
C VAL A 54 3.37 -8.29 15.14
N SER A 55 4.67 -8.45 14.82
CA SER A 55 5.46 -9.62 15.24
C SER A 55 5.55 -9.76 16.76
N ARG A 56 5.50 -8.64 17.50
CA ARG A 56 5.50 -8.64 18.98
C ARG A 56 4.09 -8.80 19.56
N ARG A 57 3.07 -8.30 18.87
CA ARG A 57 1.67 -8.31 19.31
C ARG A 57 0.75 -8.59 18.11
N PRO A 58 0.42 -9.86 17.82
CA PRO A 58 -0.36 -10.24 16.63
C PRO A 58 -1.74 -9.57 16.55
N ILE A 59 -2.36 -9.27 17.69
CA ILE A 59 -3.66 -8.57 17.77
C ILE A 59 -3.64 -7.19 17.09
N LEU A 60 -2.46 -6.55 16.99
CA LEU A 60 -2.33 -5.26 16.33
C LEU A 60 -2.63 -5.32 14.84
N ALA A 61 -2.42 -6.47 14.17
CA ALA A 61 -2.76 -6.59 12.75
C ALA A 61 -4.27 -6.38 12.54
N VAL A 62 -5.09 -7.03 13.36
CA VAL A 62 -6.56 -6.90 13.32
C VAL A 62 -6.98 -5.48 13.69
N ALA A 63 -6.40 -4.91 14.76
CA ALA A 63 -6.74 -3.56 15.21
C ALA A 63 -6.43 -2.50 14.14
N LEU A 64 -5.28 -2.60 13.45
CA LEU A 64 -4.90 -1.69 12.37
C LEU A 64 -5.86 -1.79 11.18
N LEU A 65 -6.29 -3.01 10.83
CA LEU A 65 -7.29 -3.22 9.78
C LEU A 65 -8.64 -2.61 10.18
N MET A 66 -9.10 -2.86 11.41
CA MET A 66 -10.36 -2.30 11.90
C MET A 66 -10.35 -0.78 11.94
N MET A 67 -9.23 -0.17 12.34
CA MET A 67 -9.06 1.29 12.29
C MET A 67 -9.24 1.82 10.87
N HIS A 68 -8.65 1.18 9.86
CA HIS A 68 -8.78 1.60 8.47
C HIS A 68 -10.22 1.51 7.93
N PHE A 69 -11.00 0.52 8.38
CA PHE A 69 -12.39 0.37 7.95
C PHE A 69 -13.38 1.29 8.68
N GLN A 70 -12.96 1.88 9.80
CA GLN A 70 -13.80 2.78 10.61
C GLN A 70 -13.61 4.26 10.27
N ASP A 71 -12.57 4.59 9.51
CA ASP A 71 -12.25 5.93 9.00
C ASP A 71 -13.02 6.20 7.69
#